data_AF-A0A946MUF4-F1
#
_entry.id   AF-A0A946MUF4-F1
#
_cell.length_a   1.000
_cell.length_b   1.000
_cell.length_c   1.000
_cell.angle_alpha   90.00
_cell.angle_beta   90.00
_cell.angle_gamma   90.00
#
_symmetry.space_group_name_H-M   'P 1'
#
loop_
_entity.id
_entity.type
_entity.pdbx_description
1 polymer ?
#
loop_
_entity_poly.entity_id
_entity_poly.type
_entity_poly.pdbx_seq_one_letter_code
_entity_poly.pdbx_strand_id
1 'polypeptide(L)'
;MNFELNDEQQAYIASAKAFSDKALSPHAAQWDAESIFPKEALRAAGELGFMGMYTPESAGGLGMGRLDASLIVEELAKGCTTTAAFLTIHNMATAMIGKYCQESAVEAWCPALVMGEKLASYCLTEPGAGSDAGGLRTSAQQDGDDYVVNGSKVFISGAGETDVLVVMTRTGDAGPKGVTALLIPADAEGVQYGKKEHKMGWNAQPTRMVTFDNVRVPMSHRLGEEGQGFAIAMEGLDGGRI
;
A
#
# COMPACT_ATOMS: atom_id res chain seq x y z
N MET A 1 -8.67 -24.76 24.29
CA MET A 1 -8.22 -23.89 23.18
C MET A 1 -8.73 -24.56 21.90
N ASN A 2 -9.51 -23.86 21.10
CA ASN A 2 -10.02 -24.39 19.83
C ASN A 2 -9.16 -23.79 18.69
N PHE A 3 -8.63 -24.65 17.82
CA PHE A 3 -7.79 -24.27 16.68
C PHE A 3 -8.44 -24.65 15.34
N GLU A 4 -9.67 -25.14 15.37
CA GLU A 4 -10.43 -25.44 14.16
C GLU A 4 -10.87 -24.15 13.48
N LEU A 5 -10.64 -24.09 12.17
CA LEU A 5 -11.17 -23.02 11.32
C LEU A 5 -12.64 -23.27 11.05
N ASN A 6 -13.43 -22.19 11.03
CA ASN A 6 -14.86 -22.28 10.73
C ASN A 6 -15.11 -22.46 9.21
N ASP A 7 -16.36 -22.75 8.84
CA ASP A 7 -16.73 -23.00 7.44
C ASP A 7 -16.43 -21.81 6.50
N GLU A 8 -16.56 -20.58 7.01
CA GLU A 8 -16.27 -19.35 6.26
C GLU A 8 -14.77 -19.22 5.95
N GLN A 9 -13.93 -19.47 6.94
CA GLN A 9 -12.47 -19.51 6.81
C GLN A 9 -12.01 -20.60 5.84
N GLN A 10 -12.63 -21.78 5.89
CA GLN A 10 -12.38 -22.85 4.92
C GLN A 10 -12.77 -22.44 3.50
N ALA A 11 -13.87 -21.70 3.34
CA ALA A 11 -14.28 -21.16 2.05
C ALA A 11 -13.29 -20.09 1.52
N TYR A 12 -12.78 -19.22 2.39
CA TYR A 12 -11.74 -18.24 2.04
C TYR A 12 -10.47 -18.92 1.53
N ILE A 13 -9.99 -19.95 2.25
CA ILE A 13 -8.82 -20.76 1.83
C ILE A 13 -9.08 -21.39 0.47
N ALA A 14 -10.24 -22.05 0.28
CA ALA A 14 -10.57 -22.71 -0.97
C ALA A 14 -10.62 -21.74 -2.16
N SER A 15 -11.22 -20.56 -1.98
CA SER A 15 -11.28 -19.50 -2.99
C SER A 15 -9.88 -18.96 -3.33
N ALA A 16 -9.09 -18.61 -2.32
CA ALA A 16 -7.74 -18.09 -2.48
C ALA A 16 -6.81 -19.11 -3.15
N LYS A 17 -6.92 -20.39 -2.77
CA LYS A 17 -6.18 -21.49 -3.40
C LYS A 17 -6.54 -21.65 -4.87
N ALA A 18 -7.83 -21.69 -5.20
CA ALA A 18 -8.28 -21.84 -6.58
C ALA A 18 -7.79 -20.67 -7.46
N PHE A 19 -7.83 -19.44 -6.93
CA PHE A 19 -7.27 -18.27 -7.60
C PHE A 19 -5.74 -18.37 -7.76
N SER A 20 -5.02 -18.73 -6.70
CA SER A 20 -3.57 -18.89 -6.69
C SER A 20 -3.10 -19.91 -7.74
N ASP A 21 -3.73 -21.09 -7.78
CA ASP A 21 -3.40 -22.18 -8.71
C ASP A 21 -3.66 -21.81 -10.18
N LYS A 22 -4.64 -20.94 -10.45
CA LYS A 22 -5.05 -20.57 -11.81
C LYS A 22 -4.41 -19.27 -12.32
N ALA A 23 -4.34 -18.25 -11.48
CA ALA A 23 -4.00 -16.88 -11.86
C ALA A 23 -2.60 -16.45 -11.44
N LEU A 24 -1.98 -17.12 -10.45
CA LEU A 24 -0.65 -16.75 -9.94
C LEU A 24 0.43 -17.78 -10.30
N SER A 25 0.28 -19.01 -9.79
CA SER A 25 1.29 -20.07 -9.88
C SER A 25 1.80 -20.34 -11.30
N PRO A 26 0.93 -20.44 -12.33
CA PRO A 26 1.40 -20.72 -13.70
C PRO A 26 2.26 -19.61 -14.31
N HIS A 27 2.17 -18.38 -13.80
CA HIS A 27 2.82 -17.19 -14.36
C HIS A 27 4.00 -16.69 -13.52
N ALA A 28 4.11 -17.12 -12.25
CA ALA A 28 5.05 -16.60 -11.27
C ALA A 28 6.51 -16.60 -11.76
N ALA A 29 6.96 -17.68 -12.39
CA ALA A 29 8.32 -17.81 -12.91
C ALA A 29 8.61 -16.82 -14.05
N GLN A 30 7.66 -16.62 -14.96
CA GLN A 30 7.81 -15.65 -16.05
C GLN A 30 7.83 -14.23 -15.49
N TRP A 31 6.89 -13.90 -14.60
CA TRP A 31 6.83 -12.57 -14.00
C TRP A 31 8.10 -12.20 -13.25
N ASP A 32 8.72 -13.17 -12.56
CA ASP A 32 10.00 -12.93 -11.90
C ASP A 32 11.14 -12.70 -12.92
N ALA A 33 11.31 -13.62 -13.87
CA ALA A 33 12.39 -13.56 -14.85
C ALA A 33 12.34 -12.30 -15.74
N GLU A 34 11.14 -11.88 -16.14
CA GLU A 34 10.91 -10.73 -17.01
C GLU A 34 10.57 -9.46 -16.21
N SER A 35 10.50 -9.57 -14.88
CA SER A 35 10.12 -8.49 -13.97
C SER A 35 8.78 -7.82 -14.33
N ILE A 36 7.79 -8.61 -14.76
CA ILE A 36 6.45 -8.16 -15.14
C ILE A 36 5.65 -7.87 -13.88
N PHE A 37 5.04 -6.67 -13.83
CA PHE A 37 4.10 -6.32 -12.76
C PHE A 37 2.69 -6.79 -13.13
N PRO A 38 2.09 -7.76 -12.42
CA PRO A 38 0.90 -8.46 -12.89
C PRO A 38 -0.40 -7.71 -12.55
N LYS A 39 -0.60 -6.52 -13.13
CA LYS A 39 -1.80 -5.68 -12.87
C LYS A 39 -3.11 -6.41 -13.19
N GLU A 40 -3.15 -7.22 -14.23
CA GLU A 40 -4.34 -8.00 -14.59
C GLU A 40 -4.71 -9.02 -13.51
N ALA A 41 -3.72 -9.73 -12.96
CA ALA A 41 -3.95 -10.66 -11.86
C ALA A 41 -4.38 -9.93 -10.58
N LEU A 42 -3.81 -8.75 -10.28
CA LEU A 42 -4.22 -7.94 -9.13
C LEU A 42 -5.66 -7.44 -9.28
N ARG A 43 -6.08 -7.02 -10.47
CA ARG A 43 -7.48 -6.65 -10.75
C ARG A 43 -8.42 -7.85 -10.60
N ALA A 44 -8.05 -9.01 -11.14
CA ALA A 44 -8.84 -10.23 -10.97
C ALA A 44 -8.93 -10.67 -9.49
N ALA A 45 -7.90 -10.43 -8.69
CA ALA A 45 -7.95 -10.63 -7.24
C ALA A 45 -8.95 -9.68 -6.56
N GLY A 46 -9.10 -8.45 -7.08
CA GLY A 46 -10.10 -7.48 -6.63
C GLY A 46 -11.53 -7.93 -6.86
N GLU A 47 -11.83 -8.63 -7.96
CA GLU A 47 -13.15 -9.23 -8.22
C GLU A 47 -13.56 -10.28 -7.16
N LEU A 48 -12.58 -10.89 -6.49
CA LEU A 48 -12.78 -11.82 -5.37
C LEU A 48 -12.73 -11.11 -4.01
N GLY A 49 -12.52 -9.78 -3.98
CA GLY A 49 -12.41 -8.96 -2.78
C GLY A 49 -11.05 -9.01 -2.09
N PHE A 50 -10.03 -9.66 -2.67
CA PHE A 50 -8.71 -9.81 -2.06
C PHE A 50 -7.87 -8.51 -2.05
N MET A 51 -8.29 -7.47 -2.77
CA MET A 51 -7.61 -6.16 -2.80
C MET A 51 -8.13 -5.19 -1.73
N GLY A 52 -9.25 -5.53 -1.06
CA GLY A 52 -9.88 -4.71 -0.02
C GLY A 52 -10.22 -5.48 1.26
N MET A 53 -9.46 -6.52 1.60
CA MET A 53 -9.81 -7.50 2.65
C MET A 53 -10.15 -6.83 3.98
N TYR A 54 -9.26 -5.99 4.52
CA TYR A 54 -9.43 -5.34 5.81
C TYR A 54 -9.60 -3.81 5.70
N THR A 55 -9.94 -3.34 4.49
CA THR A 55 -10.41 -1.96 4.32
C THR A 55 -11.82 -1.86 4.94
N PRO A 56 -12.18 -0.76 5.65
CA PRO A 56 -13.50 -0.63 6.25
C PRO A 56 -14.64 -0.78 5.22
N GLU A 57 -15.75 -1.37 5.64
CA GLU A 57 -16.95 -1.52 4.78
C GLU A 57 -17.48 -0.16 4.29
N SER A 58 -17.39 0.88 5.13
CA SER A 58 -17.76 2.26 4.76
C SER A 58 -16.92 2.83 3.61
N ALA A 59 -15.75 2.24 3.34
CA ALA A 59 -14.87 2.58 2.22
C ALA A 59 -14.95 1.53 1.09
N GLY A 60 -15.92 0.61 1.12
CA GLY A 60 -16.14 -0.43 0.12
C GLY A 60 -15.29 -1.68 0.28
N GLY A 61 -14.55 -1.82 1.38
CA GLY A 61 -13.80 -3.04 1.70
C GLY A 61 -14.65 -4.13 2.35
N LEU A 62 -14.02 -5.25 2.70
CA LEU A 62 -14.70 -6.40 3.33
C LEU A 62 -14.66 -6.37 4.86
N GLY A 63 -13.90 -5.44 5.48
CA GLY A 63 -13.82 -5.35 6.95
C GLY A 63 -13.30 -6.61 7.66
N MET A 64 -12.58 -7.49 6.95
CA MET A 64 -12.15 -8.79 7.46
C MET A 64 -11.22 -8.68 8.68
N GLY A 65 -11.31 -9.67 9.55
CA GLY A 65 -10.34 -9.87 10.62
C GLY A 65 -8.96 -10.25 10.09
N ARG A 66 -7.93 -10.02 10.90
CA ARG A 66 -6.53 -10.34 10.53
C ARG A 66 -6.29 -11.84 10.31
N LEU A 67 -7.00 -12.70 11.03
CA LEU A 67 -6.89 -14.15 10.84
C LEU A 67 -7.39 -14.55 9.44
N ASP A 68 -8.56 -14.08 9.04
CA ASP A 68 -9.16 -14.43 7.75
C ASP A 68 -8.28 -13.93 6.58
N ALA A 69 -7.79 -12.68 6.68
CA ALA A 69 -6.85 -12.14 5.72
C ALA A 69 -5.54 -12.94 5.63
N SER A 70 -5.00 -13.40 6.77
CA SER A 70 -3.78 -14.22 6.82
C SER A 70 -3.96 -15.56 6.08
N LEU A 71 -5.10 -16.23 6.26
CA LEU A 71 -5.43 -17.48 5.57
C LEU A 71 -5.49 -17.30 4.05
N ILE A 72 -6.07 -16.20 3.58
CA ILE A 72 -6.09 -15.86 2.15
C ILE A 72 -4.66 -15.63 1.64
N VAL A 73 -3.89 -14.77 2.32
CA VAL A 73 -2.53 -14.42 1.91
C VAL A 73 -1.61 -15.64 1.88
N GLU A 74 -1.76 -16.57 2.82
CA GLU A 74 -0.99 -17.82 2.85
C GLU A 74 -1.19 -18.62 1.54
N GLU A 75 -2.44 -18.80 1.09
CA GLU A 75 -2.73 -19.52 -0.15
C GLU A 75 -2.25 -18.77 -1.40
N LEU A 76 -2.38 -17.46 -1.44
CA LEU A 76 -1.86 -16.64 -2.55
C LEU A 76 -0.32 -16.71 -2.63
N ALA A 77 0.36 -16.70 -1.48
CA ALA A 77 1.81 -16.73 -1.39
C ALA A 77 2.41 -18.06 -1.85
N LYS A 78 1.66 -19.17 -1.76
CA LYS A 78 2.04 -20.48 -2.34
C LYS A 78 2.16 -20.44 -3.86
N GLY A 79 1.39 -19.59 -4.55
CA GLY A 79 1.45 -19.43 -6.00
C GLY A 79 2.50 -18.41 -6.43
N CYS A 80 2.46 -17.19 -5.88
CA CYS A 80 3.47 -16.16 -6.14
C CYS A 80 3.66 -15.27 -4.92
N THR A 81 4.71 -15.53 -4.13
CA THR A 81 5.03 -14.74 -2.93
C THR A 81 5.26 -13.26 -3.24
N THR A 82 5.86 -12.93 -4.39
CA THR A 82 6.08 -11.54 -4.80
C THR A 82 4.78 -10.77 -5.02
N THR A 83 3.81 -11.38 -5.71
CA THR A 83 2.51 -10.77 -5.99
C THR A 83 1.67 -10.69 -4.74
N ALA A 84 1.65 -11.75 -3.92
CA ALA A 84 0.97 -11.76 -2.63
C ALA A 84 1.51 -10.67 -1.69
N ALA A 85 2.83 -10.50 -1.62
CA ALA A 85 3.46 -9.45 -0.82
C ALA A 85 3.11 -8.03 -1.32
N PHE A 86 3.04 -7.81 -2.63
CA PHE A 86 2.56 -6.51 -3.13
C PHE A 86 1.08 -6.29 -2.78
N LEU A 87 0.25 -7.33 -2.90
CA LEU A 87 -1.16 -7.27 -2.54
C LEU A 87 -1.36 -6.91 -1.06
N THR A 88 -0.52 -7.40 -0.15
CA THR A 88 -0.59 -7.00 1.27
C THR A 88 -0.19 -5.55 1.50
N ILE A 89 0.84 -5.05 0.81
CA ILE A 89 1.25 -3.64 0.84
C ILE A 89 0.14 -2.73 0.32
N HIS A 90 -0.49 -3.13 -0.78
CA HIS A 90 -1.64 -2.42 -1.34
C HIS A 90 -2.80 -2.38 -0.33
N ASN A 91 -3.22 -3.54 0.21
CA ASN A 91 -4.29 -3.59 1.21
C ASN A 91 -3.98 -2.70 2.43
N MET A 92 -2.71 -2.64 2.87
CA MET A 92 -2.29 -1.79 3.98
C MET A 92 -2.50 -0.31 3.64
N ALA A 93 -2.03 0.13 2.48
CA ALA A 93 -2.20 1.50 2.01
C ALA A 93 -3.68 1.86 1.80
N THR A 94 -4.46 0.98 1.16
CA THR A 94 -5.90 1.18 0.93
C THR A 94 -6.68 1.26 2.24
N ALA A 95 -6.37 0.41 3.22
CA ALA A 95 -7.00 0.48 4.54
C ALA A 95 -6.64 1.76 5.30
N MET A 96 -5.40 2.25 5.18
CA MET A 96 -5.02 3.55 5.74
C MET A 96 -5.85 4.69 5.13
N ILE A 97 -6.01 4.69 3.80
CA ILE A 97 -6.84 5.69 3.11
C ILE A 97 -8.29 5.60 3.60
N GLY A 98 -8.89 4.41 3.54
CA GLY A 98 -10.29 4.21 3.92
C GLY A 98 -10.60 4.49 5.39
N LYS A 99 -9.59 4.41 6.28
CA LYS A 99 -9.76 4.66 7.71
C LYS A 99 -9.49 6.12 8.13
N TYR A 100 -8.53 6.79 7.49
CA TYR A 100 -8.00 8.06 8.00
C TYR A 100 -8.18 9.26 7.06
N CYS A 101 -8.44 9.05 5.77
CA CYS A 101 -8.70 10.17 4.88
C CYS A 101 -10.05 10.83 5.18
N GLN A 102 -10.19 12.07 4.74
CA GLN A 102 -11.50 12.71 4.65
C GLN A 102 -12.42 11.96 3.69
N GLU A 103 -13.73 12.03 3.92
CA GLU A 103 -14.76 11.35 3.13
C GLU A 103 -14.61 11.57 1.63
N SER A 104 -14.33 12.80 1.19
CA SER A 104 -14.12 13.13 -0.22
C SER A 104 -12.95 12.37 -0.88
N ALA A 105 -11.85 12.17 -0.15
CA ALA A 105 -10.73 11.37 -0.64
C ALA A 105 -11.02 9.86 -0.56
N VAL A 106 -11.77 9.41 0.44
CA VAL A 106 -12.23 8.02 0.53
C VAL A 106 -13.12 7.67 -0.67
N GLU A 107 -14.14 8.48 -0.94
CA GLU A 107 -15.06 8.30 -2.07
C GLU A 107 -14.35 8.34 -3.43
N ALA A 108 -13.35 9.22 -3.58
CA ALA A 108 -12.62 9.37 -4.84
C ALA A 108 -11.66 8.21 -5.14
N TRP A 109 -11.11 7.56 -4.12
CA TRP A 109 -10.02 6.58 -4.29
C TRP A 109 -10.40 5.16 -3.92
N CYS A 110 -11.07 4.95 -2.79
CA CYS A 110 -11.27 3.60 -2.25
C CYS A 110 -12.03 2.65 -3.19
N PRO A 111 -13.11 3.06 -3.89
CA PRO A 111 -13.83 2.16 -4.79
C PRO A 111 -12.94 1.51 -5.86
N ALA A 112 -12.04 2.28 -6.48
CA ALA A 112 -11.12 1.76 -7.48
C ALA A 112 -9.96 0.95 -6.87
N LEU A 113 -9.54 1.30 -5.64
CA LEU A 113 -8.48 0.59 -4.92
C LEU A 113 -8.94 -0.79 -4.46
N VAL A 114 -10.11 -0.90 -3.82
CA VAL A 114 -10.63 -2.19 -3.32
C VAL A 114 -10.93 -3.18 -4.44
N MET A 115 -11.19 -2.68 -5.67
CA MET A 115 -11.35 -3.47 -6.88
C MET A 115 -10.03 -3.80 -7.58
N GLY A 116 -8.89 -3.26 -7.14
CA GLY A 116 -7.59 -3.42 -7.80
C GLY A 116 -7.52 -2.78 -9.20
N GLU A 117 -8.46 -1.89 -9.53
CA GLU A 117 -8.43 -1.11 -10.78
C GLU A 117 -7.36 -0.04 -10.73
N LYS A 118 -7.22 0.58 -9.55
CA LYS A 118 -6.09 1.40 -9.14
C LYS A 118 -5.29 0.69 -8.06
N LEU A 119 -4.00 0.99 -7.99
CA LEU A 119 -3.08 0.39 -7.03
C LEU A 119 -2.41 1.46 -6.17
N ALA A 120 -1.97 1.06 -4.99
CA ALA A 120 -1.43 1.96 -3.97
C ALA A 120 -0.05 1.48 -3.52
N SER A 121 0.87 2.42 -3.36
CA SER A 121 2.19 2.18 -2.77
C SER A 121 2.29 2.85 -1.39
N TYR A 122 3.05 2.24 -0.49
CA TYR A 122 3.35 2.78 0.83
C TYR A 122 4.76 3.39 0.87
N CYS A 123 4.86 4.65 1.29
CA CYS A 123 6.07 5.46 1.17
C CYS A 123 6.57 5.97 2.54
N LEU A 124 7.39 5.16 3.22
CA LEU A 124 8.00 5.52 4.51
C LEU A 124 9.53 5.68 4.39
N THR A 125 10.21 4.64 3.93
CA THR A 125 11.67 4.52 3.92
C THR A 125 12.35 5.58 3.07
N GLU A 126 13.46 6.12 3.58
CA GLU A 126 14.30 7.12 2.92
C GLU A 126 15.76 6.65 2.85
N PRO A 127 16.59 7.19 1.94
CA PRO A 127 18.01 6.82 1.85
C PRO A 127 18.78 6.94 3.17
N GLY A 128 18.40 7.90 4.03
CA GLY A 128 19.00 8.13 5.34
C GLY A 128 18.20 7.58 6.53
N ALA A 129 17.03 6.97 6.31
CA ALA A 129 16.12 6.54 7.38
C ALA A 129 15.32 5.29 6.96
N GLY A 130 15.79 4.12 7.41
CA GLY A 130 15.12 2.83 7.23
C GLY A 130 14.49 2.33 8.54
N SER A 131 15.31 1.71 9.39
CA SER A 131 14.88 1.23 10.70
C SER A 131 14.50 2.36 11.67
N ASP A 132 15.18 3.51 11.58
CA ASP A 132 14.79 4.74 12.27
C ASP A 132 13.74 5.51 11.45
N ALA A 133 12.53 4.96 11.40
CA ALA A 133 11.41 5.57 10.67
C ALA A 133 11.04 6.98 11.20
N GLY A 134 11.34 7.27 12.46
CA GLY A 134 11.08 8.59 13.07
C GLY A 134 12.04 9.68 12.57
N GLY A 135 13.17 9.29 12.00
CA GLY A 135 14.21 10.16 11.45
C GLY A 135 13.98 10.67 10.02
N LEU A 136 12.82 10.40 9.42
CA LEU A 136 12.48 10.83 8.05
C LEU A 136 12.61 12.35 7.84
N ARG A 137 12.94 12.79 6.63
CA ARG A 137 13.23 14.19 6.29
C ARG A 137 12.37 14.74 5.17
N THR A 138 11.66 13.90 4.41
CA THR A 138 10.68 14.37 3.42
C THR A 138 9.71 15.33 4.10
N SER A 139 9.68 16.58 3.69
CA SER A 139 8.91 17.66 4.33
C SER A 139 7.60 17.89 3.60
N ALA A 140 6.57 18.28 4.34
CA ALA A 140 5.33 18.84 3.82
C ALA A 140 5.09 20.17 4.53
N GLN A 141 5.20 21.29 3.81
CA GLN A 141 4.98 22.62 4.37
C GLN A 141 3.62 23.14 3.92
N GLN A 142 2.82 23.63 4.85
CA GLN A 142 1.53 24.24 4.54
C GLN A 142 1.74 25.52 3.71
N ASP A 143 1.01 25.63 2.60
CA ASP A 143 0.94 26.82 1.76
C ASP A 143 -0.50 27.01 1.25
N GLY A 144 -1.24 27.90 1.92
CA GLY A 144 -2.67 28.07 1.68
C GLY A 144 -3.47 26.83 2.08
N ASP A 145 -4.21 26.27 1.12
CA ASP A 145 -5.05 25.06 1.28
C ASP A 145 -4.32 23.77 0.86
N ASP A 146 -3.02 23.87 0.53
CA ASP A 146 -2.16 22.76 0.11
C ASP A 146 -1.00 22.53 1.10
N TYR A 147 -0.42 21.35 1.02
CA TYR A 147 0.96 21.08 1.40
C TYR A 147 1.87 21.14 0.16
N VAL A 148 3.06 21.72 0.32
CA VAL A 148 4.16 21.61 -0.64
C VAL A 148 5.14 20.56 -0.13
N VAL A 149 5.25 19.45 -0.86
CA VAL A 149 6.03 18.28 -0.46
C VAL A 149 7.38 18.26 -1.18
N ASN A 150 8.45 18.08 -0.41
CA ASN A 150 9.81 17.99 -0.91
C ASN A 150 10.58 16.85 -0.22
N GLY A 151 11.31 16.04 -0.99
CA GLY A 151 12.16 14.99 -0.45
C GLY A 151 12.23 13.75 -1.34
N SER A 152 12.61 12.63 -0.76
CA SER A 152 12.77 11.38 -1.51
C SER A 152 12.53 10.16 -0.64
N LYS A 153 11.88 9.16 -1.22
CA LYS A 153 11.63 7.85 -0.66
C LYS A 153 12.36 6.78 -1.46
N VAL A 154 12.71 5.67 -0.85
CA VAL A 154 13.46 4.58 -1.48
C VAL A 154 12.87 3.23 -1.12
N PHE A 155 13.11 2.24 -1.98
CA PHE A 155 12.56 0.90 -1.86
C PHE A 155 11.02 0.84 -1.92
N ILE A 156 10.40 1.74 -2.68
CA ILE A 156 8.95 1.80 -2.77
C ILE A 156 8.45 0.75 -3.75
N SER A 157 7.83 -0.29 -3.21
CA SER A 157 7.15 -1.36 -3.94
C SER A 157 5.95 -0.83 -4.72
N GLY A 158 5.88 -1.11 -6.02
CA GLY A 158 4.84 -0.60 -6.93
C GLY A 158 5.19 0.73 -7.60
N ALA A 159 6.24 1.43 -7.15
CA ALA A 159 6.56 2.76 -7.64
C ALA A 159 6.77 2.81 -9.17
N GLY A 160 6.15 3.82 -9.78
CA GLY A 160 6.09 4.03 -11.23
C GLY A 160 4.99 3.25 -11.94
N GLU A 161 4.26 2.37 -11.23
CA GLU A 161 3.15 1.58 -11.79
C GLU A 161 1.85 1.66 -10.98
N THR A 162 1.89 2.14 -9.73
CA THR A 162 0.72 2.41 -8.89
C THR A 162 0.18 3.82 -9.10
N ASP A 163 -1.09 4.03 -8.78
CA ASP A 163 -1.84 5.28 -9.03
C ASP A 163 -1.83 6.25 -7.85
N VAL A 164 -1.55 5.75 -6.65
CA VAL A 164 -1.52 6.57 -5.44
C VAL A 164 -0.39 6.15 -4.49
N LEU A 165 0.16 7.13 -3.79
CA LEU A 165 1.24 6.98 -2.83
C LEU A 165 0.73 7.42 -1.45
N VAL A 166 0.81 6.55 -0.43
CA VAL A 166 0.62 6.95 0.97
C VAL A 166 1.99 7.35 1.53
N VAL A 167 2.22 8.65 1.70
CA VAL A 167 3.54 9.23 1.97
C VAL A 167 3.63 9.75 3.40
N MET A 168 4.62 9.24 4.14
CA MET A 168 4.97 9.74 5.47
C MET A 168 5.92 10.93 5.32
N THR A 169 5.45 12.11 5.73
CA THR A 169 6.13 13.39 5.58
C THR A 169 6.28 14.08 6.93
N ARG A 170 7.17 15.07 7.03
CA ARG A 170 7.37 15.88 8.22
C ARG A 170 6.69 17.23 8.04
N THR A 171 5.70 17.52 8.88
CA THR A 171 5.04 18.84 8.96
C THR A 171 5.45 19.62 10.22
N GLY A 172 5.91 18.92 11.27
CA GLY A 172 6.33 19.53 12.53
C GLY A 172 7.80 19.28 12.89
N ASP A 173 8.07 19.30 14.20
CA ASP A 173 9.41 19.11 14.76
C ASP A 173 10.01 17.72 14.46
N ALA A 174 11.29 17.54 14.81
CA ALA A 174 11.97 16.25 14.72
C ALA A 174 11.28 15.16 15.55
N GLY A 175 11.37 13.91 15.08
CA GLY A 175 10.81 12.73 15.75
C GLY A 175 9.37 12.39 15.33
N PRO A 176 8.78 11.36 15.97
CA PRO A 176 7.50 10.77 15.58
C PRO A 176 6.30 11.72 15.53
N LYS A 177 6.22 12.65 16.50
CA LYS A 177 5.07 13.57 16.64
C LYS A 177 5.02 14.66 15.56
N GLY A 178 6.09 14.85 14.79
CA GLY A 178 6.12 15.79 13.67
C GLY A 178 5.81 15.15 12.32
N VAL A 179 5.42 13.86 12.29
CA VAL A 179 5.15 13.12 11.05
C VAL A 179 3.65 13.16 10.72
N THR A 180 3.33 13.42 9.46
CA THR A 180 1.99 13.47 8.88
C THR A 180 1.93 12.57 7.66
N ALA A 181 0.83 11.80 7.53
CA ALA A 181 0.59 10.91 6.40
C ALA A 181 -0.26 11.62 5.35
N LEU A 182 0.14 11.54 4.08
CA LEU A 182 -0.54 12.18 2.95
C LEU A 182 -0.86 11.15 1.86
N LEU A 183 -2.03 11.28 1.23
CA LEU A 183 -2.36 10.65 -0.03
C LEU A 183 -1.84 11.54 -1.17
N ILE A 184 -0.92 11.04 -1.99
CA ILE A 184 -0.37 11.76 -3.14
C ILE A 184 -0.68 10.97 -4.41
N PRO A 185 -1.42 11.54 -5.39
CA PRO A 185 -1.56 10.92 -6.70
C PRO A 185 -0.20 10.65 -7.31
N ALA A 186 0.01 9.45 -7.85
CA ALA A 186 1.30 9.00 -8.34
C ALA A 186 1.78 9.78 -9.58
N ASP A 187 0.86 10.46 -10.27
CA ASP A 187 1.08 11.31 -11.44
C ASP A 187 1.06 12.81 -11.12
N ALA A 188 0.98 13.18 -9.83
CA ALA A 188 1.01 14.58 -9.42
C ALA A 188 2.28 15.29 -9.91
N GLU A 189 2.13 16.54 -10.35
CA GLU A 189 3.25 17.35 -10.82
C GLU A 189 4.34 17.45 -9.74
N GLY A 190 5.59 17.20 -10.14
CA GLY A 190 6.75 17.16 -9.24
C GLY A 190 7.07 15.77 -8.66
N VAL A 191 6.20 14.76 -8.84
CA VAL A 191 6.52 13.36 -8.51
C VAL A 191 7.40 12.78 -9.60
N GLN A 192 8.58 12.28 -9.21
CA GLN A 192 9.56 11.71 -10.14
C GLN A 192 9.99 10.33 -9.69
N TYR A 193 10.11 9.41 -10.64
CA TYR A 193 10.50 8.03 -10.39
C TYR A 193 11.93 7.78 -10.84
N GLY A 194 12.74 7.23 -9.94
CA GLY A 194 14.07 6.74 -10.27
C GLY A 194 14.04 5.53 -11.21
N LYS A 195 15.23 5.02 -11.52
CA LYS A 195 15.37 3.73 -12.22
C LYS A 195 14.74 2.60 -11.40
N LYS A 196 14.32 1.54 -12.09
CA LYS A 196 13.92 0.29 -11.43
C LYS A 196 15.15 -0.34 -10.76
N GLU A 197 15.02 -0.68 -9.49
CA GLU A 197 16.07 -1.35 -8.73
C GLU A 197 16.22 -2.82 -9.16
N HIS A 198 17.47 -3.27 -9.32
CA HIS A 198 17.79 -4.68 -9.51
C HIS A 198 17.85 -5.36 -8.15
N LYS A 199 17.07 -6.43 -7.98
CA LYS A 199 16.88 -7.11 -6.70
C LYS A 199 17.19 -8.60 -6.83
N MET A 200 17.45 -9.26 -5.70
CA MET A 200 17.63 -10.72 -5.65
C MET A 200 16.33 -11.48 -5.96
N GLY A 201 15.20 -10.93 -5.52
CA GLY A 201 13.86 -11.46 -5.74
C GLY A 201 12.84 -10.32 -5.65
N TRP A 202 11.56 -10.65 -5.57
CA TRP A 202 10.49 -9.66 -5.67
C TRP A 202 10.53 -8.88 -6.98
N ASN A 203 10.92 -9.54 -8.07
CA ASN A 203 11.16 -8.89 -9.36
C ASN A 203 9.86 -8.47 -10.06
N ALA A 204 8.77 -9.21 -9.81
CA ALA A 204 7.42 -8.95 -10.29
C ALA A 204 6.71 -7.79 -9.55
N GLN A 205 7.40 -7.01 -8.71
CA GLN A 205 6.94 -5.72 -8.22
C GLN A 205 8.04 -4.68 -8.46
N PRO A 206 7.76 -3.59 -9.19
CA PRO A 206 8.77 -2.57 -9.43
C PRO A 206 9.14 -1.93 -8.09
N THR A 207 10.42 -1.66 -7.93
CA THR A 207 10.93 -0.97 -6.74
C THR A 207 11.75 0.19 -7.26
N ARG A 208 11.42 1.40 -6.82
CA ARG A 208 12.10 2.62 -7.27
C ARG A 208 12.31 3.58 -6.10
N MET A 209 13.24 4.49 -6.30
CA MET A 209 13.22 5.77 -5.59
C MET A 209 12.05 6.61 -6.11
N VAL A 210 11.40 7.36 -5.22
CA VAL A 210 10.39 8.36 -5.55
C VAL A 210 10.85 9.70 -4.99
N THR A 211 11.00 10.69 -5.85
CA THR A 211 11.37 12.07 -5.47
C THR A 211 10.14 12.96 -5.58
N PHE A 212 10.01 13.86 -4.61
CA PHE A 212 8.98 14.89 -4.59
C PHE A 212 9.70 16.23 -4.69
N ASP A 213 9.44 16.98 -5.76
CA ASP A 213 9.94 18.32 -5.99
C ASP A 213 8.76 19.29 -6.07
N ASN A 214 8.54 20.04 -5.00
CA ASN A 214 7.46 21.01 -4.86
C ASN A 214 6.06 20.48 -5.22
N VAL A 215 5.78 19.22 -4.86
CA VAL A 215 4.49 18.58 -5.15
C VAL A 215 3.41 19.24 -4.30
N ARG A 216 2.39 19.80 -4.94
CA ARG A 216 1.21 20.36 -4.25
C ARG A 216 0.19 19.28 -3.95
N VAL A 217 -0.19 19.19 -2.68
CA VAL A 217 -1.13 18.18 -2.17
C VAL A 217 -2.22 18.87 -1.37
N PRO A 218 -3.49 18.79 -1.77
CA PRO A 218 -4.59 19.40 -1.02
C PRO A 218 -4.63 18.91 0.43
N MET A 219 -5.00 19.78 1.37
CA MET A 219 -5.16 19.37 2.77
C MET A 219 -6.17 18.23 2.97
N SER A 220 -7.17 18.13 2.08
CA SER A 220 -8.17 17.06 2.10
C SER A 220 -7.57 15.67 1.87
N HIS A 221 -6.35 15.58 1.33
CA HIS A 221 -5.61 14.33 1.16
C HIS A 221 -4.80 13.92 2.39
N ARG A 222 -4.88 14.66 3.51
CA ARG A 222 -4.23 14.26 4.76
C ARG A 222 -4.95 13.07 5.38
N LEU A 223 -4.18 12.09 5.84
CA LEU A 223 -4.67 10.97 6.65
C LEU A 223 -4.60 11.38 8.13
N GLY A 224 -5.75 11.52 8.77
CA GLY A 224 -5.88 11.97 10.15
C GLY A 224 -5.46 13.43 10.34
N GLU A 225 -4.98 13.75 11.54
CA GLU A 225 -4.46 15.07 11.88
C GLU A 225 -2.95 15.18 11.64
N GLU A 226 -2.44 16.41 11.57
CA GLU A 226 -0.99 16.63 11.56
C GLU A 226 -0.33 16.01 12.81
N GLY A 227 0.83 15.39 12.61
CA GLY A 227 1.56 14.71 13.69
C GLY A 227 1.07 13.30 14.02
N GLN A 228 -0.01 12.82 13.39
CA GLN A 228 -0.51 11.45 13.57
C GLN A 228 0.10 10.42 12.61
N GLY A 229 0.85 10.86 11.60
CA GLY A 229 1.36 9.99 10.54
C GLY A 229 2.22 8.84 11.05
N PHE A 230 3.05 9.06 12.08
CA PHE A 230 3.85 7.96 12.65
C PHE A 230 2.99 6.93 13.38
N ALA A 231 1.94 7.34 14.08
CA ALA A 231 1.02 6.41 14.74
C ALA A 231 0.26 5.57 13.71
N ILE A 232 -0.20 6.20 12.62
CA ILE A 232 -0.85 5.52 11.48
C ILE A 232 0.13 4.51 10.84
N ALA A 233 1.39 4.91 10.64
CA ALA A 233 2.43 4.03 10.13
C ALA A 233 2.63 2.80 11.02
N MET A 234 2.71 2.97 12.34
CA MET A 234 2.90 1.86 13.27
C MET A 234 1.71 0.91 13.27
N GLU A 235 0.48 1.42 13.27
CA GLU A 235 -0.72 0.58 13.19
C GLU A 235 -0.74 -0.26 11.90
N GLY A 236 -0.38 0.35 10.77
CA GLY A 236 -0.24 -0.36 9.50
C GLY A 236 0.83 -1.44 9.54
N LEU A 237 2.00 -1.15 10.11
CA LEU A 237 3.10 -2.10 10.24
C LEU A 237 2.78 -3.25 11.19
N ASP A 238 2.02 -3.02 12.27
CA ASP A 238 1.56 -4.10 13.15
C ASP A 238 0.69 -5.10 12.38
N GLY A 239 -0.20 -4.60 11.52
CA GLY A 239 -0.97 -5.44 10.60
C GLY A 239 -0.11 -6.11 9.52
N GLY A 240 0.84 -5.38 8.93
CA GLY A 240 1.70 -5.90 7.86
C GLY A 240 2.81 -6.87 8.31
N ARG A 241 3.02 -7.01 9.62
CA ARG A 241 3.92 -8.02 10.21
C ARG A 241 3.28 -9.41 10.32
N ILE A 242 1.95 -9.46 10.37
CA ILE A 242 1.14 -10.70 10.35
C ILE A 242 1.05 -11.18 8.90
#